data_AF-A0A9R0BNI3-F1
#
_entry.id   AF-A0A9R0BNI3-F1
#
_cell.length_a   1.000
_cell.length_b   1.000
_cell.length_c   1.000
_cell.angle_alpha   90.00
_cell.angle_beta   90.00
_cell.angle_gamma   90.00
#
_symmetry.space_group_name_H-M   'P 1'
#
loop_
_entity.id
_entity.type
_entity.pdbx_description
1 polymer ?
#
loop_
_entity_poly.entity_id
_entity_poly.type
_entity_poly.pdbx_seq_one_letter_code
_entity_poly.pdbx_strand_id
1 'polypeptide(L)'
;MYLVISKKKAIFLGVILVIITAMVTSAFQLTLGNKVVISKELYEDYKKYDKLLGLESIIKQDFYKKVSDTDLVNGAAKGLFLGTNDKYSGYYTKDEMENLINDSEGSYVGVGMYIGASKDGGLVVVPMKDSPAEKAGVKSGDKLVKVNGKSVSYKNSDEAVRMMKGKKGKTVELTILREDKQLNFKVKTDQIIEKSIESKVIDNDLGYIEITQFISSTYTDFDKALKELKAKNIKGLVIDLRNNPGGMLDICKEVADELIGEGTIVYTKDNKGNTEYLKSDKEKLGLPIVVLTNGESASAAEILTAAIVDNKEGISVGTTTFGKGLVQSVVRLKDGTGYKLTTAQYFTPNGDYINEKGIKPTIEEKDENKQLDVATKWLREQIDK
;
A
#
# COMPACT_ATOMS: atom_id res chain seq x y z
N MET A 1 28.34 74.15 -21.44
CA MET A 1 28.02 74.81 -20.16
C MET A 1 27.42 73.76 -19.23
N TYR A 2 28.22 73.17 -18.34
CA TYR A 2 27.73 72.17 -17.38
C TYR A 2 26.96 72.89 -16.28
N LEU A 3 25.67 72.56 -16.11
CA LEU A 3 24.85 73.06 -15.00
C LEU A 3 25.41 72.48 -13.70
N VAL A 4 26.15 73.30 -12.95
CA VAL A 4 26.63 72.96 -11.60
C VAL A 4 25.45 73.06 -10.65
N ILE A 5 24.82 71.92 -10.37
CA ILE A 5 23.74 71.81 -9.38
C ILE A 5 24.37 71.89 -7.98
N SER A 6 23.87 72.78 -7.13
CA SER A 6 24.36 72.87 -5.75
C SER A 6 24.05 71.60 -4.97
N LYS A 7 24.93 71.20 -4.03
CA LYS A 7 24.73 69.99 -3.20
C LYS A 7 23.34 69.93 -2.57
N LYS A 8 22.79 71.07 -2.10
CA LYS A 8 21.43 71.15 -1.54
C LYS A 8 20.34 70.83 -2.58
N LYS A 9 20.46 71.33 -3.82
CA LYS A 9 19.53 71.01 -4.91
C LYS A 9 19.63 69.56 -5.36
N ALA A 10 20.84 69.00 -5.38
CA ALA A 10 21.05 67.59 -5.73
C ALA A 10 20.42 66.65 -4.69
N ILE A 11 20.60 66.93 -3.39
CA ILE A 11 19.96 66.16 -2.31
C ILE A 11 18.44 66.29 -2.39
N PHE A 12 17.92 67.51 -2.60
CA PHE A 12 16.48 67.74 -2.72
C PHE A 12 15.85 66.99 -3.91
N LEU A 13 16.49 67.02 -5.08
CA LEU A 13 16.05 66.25 -6.26
C LEU A 13 16.15 64.74 -6.05
N GLY A 14 17.19 64.26 -5.36
CA GLY A 14 17.35 62.86 -5.00
C GLY A 14 16.23 62.37 -4.07
N VAL A 15 15.87 63.16 -3.05
CA VAL A 15 14.75 62.85 -2.15
C VAL A 15 13.43 62.85 -2.90
N ILE A 16 13.20 63.82 -3.81
CA ILE A 16 12.00 63.82 -4.67
C ILE A 16 11.94 62.58 -5.55
N LEU A 17 13.06 62.16 -6.15
CA LEU A 17 13.12 60.95 -6.97
C LEU A 17 12.80 59.69 -6.14
N VAL A 18 13.34 59.58 -4.92
CA VAL A 18 13.03 58.47 -4.00
C VAL A 18 11.55 58.48 -3.60
N ILE A 19 10.98 59.65 -3.33
CA ILE A 19 9.55 59.77 -3.00
C ILE A 19 8.67 59.43 -4.22
N ILE A 20 9.04 59.88 -5.43
CA ILE A 20 8.30 59.56 -6.66
C ILE A 20 8.42 58.06 -6.97
N THR A 21 9.61 57.47 -6.85
CA THR A 21 9.79 56.03 -7.08
C THR A 21 9.06 55.22 -6.03
N ALA A 22 9.11 55.60 -4.75
CA ALA A 22 8.33 54.99 -3.68
C ALA A 22 6.82 55.13 -3.91
N MET A 23 6.33 56.30 -4.33
CA MET A 23 4.93 56.52 -4.68
C MET A 23 4.53 55.71 -5.91
N VAL A 24 5.40 55.61 -6.92
CA VAL A 24 5.14 54.80 -8.12
C VAL A 24 5.18 53.32 -7.81
N THR A 25 6.06 52.83 -6.93
CA THR A 25 6.06 51.42 -6.48
C THR A 25 4.91 51.10 -5.52
N SER A 26 4.52 52.05 -4.67
CA SER A 26 3.35 51.90 -3.77
C SER A 26 2.04 52.03 -4.54
N ALA A 27 2.00 52.88 -5.56
CA ALA A 27 0.94 52.91 -6.55
C ALA A 27 1.04 51.74 -7.54
N PHE A 28 2.17 51.06 -7.72
CA PHE A 28 2.22 49.78 -8.45
C PHE A 28 1.78 48.59 -7.58
N GLN A 29 1.70 48.78 -6.26
CA GLN A 29 0.72 48.06 -5.44
C GLN A 29 -0.71 48.60 -5.62
N LEU A 30 -1.01 49.15 -6.81
CA LEU A 30 -2.36 49.33 -7.33
C LEU A 30 -3.07 47.98 -7.19
N THR A 31 -4.05 47.98 -6.30
CA THR A 31 -5.11 46.99 -6.22
C THR A 31 -5.69 46.80 -7.62
N LEU A 32 -5.24 45.77 -8.33
CA LEU A 32 -5.77 45.30 -9.61
C LEU A 32 -7.16 44.64 -9.43
N GLY A 33 -7.99 45.12 -8.49
CA GLY A 33 -9.22 44.46 -8.09
C GLY A 33 -9.00 42.98 -7.75
N ASN A 34 -9.84 42.10 -8.29
CA ASN A 34 -9.70 40.63 -8.20
C ASN A 34 -8.69 40.03 -9.20
N LYS A 35 -7.75 40.80 -9.77
CA LYS A 35 -6.76 40.31 -10.76
C LYS A 35 -5.37 40.22 -10.13
N VAL A 36 -4.64 39.16 -10.49
CA VAL A 36 -3.26 38.90 -10.05
C VAL A 36 -2.32 39.07 -11.25
N VAL A 37 -1.18 39.75 -11.06
CA VAL A 37 -0.13 39.81 -12.09
C VAL A 37 0.75 38.57 -11.95
N ILE A 38 0.86 37.79 -13.02
CA ILE A 38 1.71 36.60 -13.10
C ILE A 38 2.68 36.71 -14.26
N SER A 39 3.76 35.92 -14.25
CA SER A 39 4.68 35.85 -15.39
C SER A 39 3.99 35.24 -16.61
N LYS A 40 4.48 35.55 -17.82
CA LYS A 40 3.97 34.95 -19.06
C LYS A 40 4.11 33.43 -19.05
N GLU A 41 5.21 32.92 -18.50
CA GLU A 41 5.44 31.49 -18.33
C GLU A 41 4.37 30.85 -17.44
N LEU A 42 4.11 31.45 -16.27
CA LEU A 42 3.07 30.97 -15.37
C LEU A 42 1.67 31.05 -15.99
N TYR A 43 1.40 32.07 -16.80
CA TYR A 43 0.14 32.19 -17.55
C TYR A 43 -0.04 31.06 -18.57
N GLU A 44 0.96 30.78 -19.41
CA GLU A 44 0.89 29.68 -20.37
C GLU A 44 0.78 28.32 -19.67
N ASP A 45 1.41 28.16 -18.51
CA ASP A 45 1.27 26.97 -17.68
C ASP A 45 -0.15 26.76 -17.14
N TYR A 46 -0.85 27.83 -16.74
CA TYR A 46 -2.24 27.70 -16.28
C TYR A 46 -3.23 27.51 -17.43
N LYS A 47 -2.95 28.09 -18.59
CA LYS A 47 -3.80 28.03 -19.79
C LYS A 47 -4.11 26.60 -20.24
N LYS A 48 -3.20 25.64 -20.00
CA LYS A 48 -3.44 24.22 -20.30
C LYS A 48 -4.62 23.62 -19.51
N TYR A 49 -5.04 24.26 -18.42
CA TYR A 49 -6.17 23.86 -17.58
C TYR A 49 -7.45 24.66 -17.85
N ASP A 50 -7.47 25.61 -18.81
CA ASP A 50 -8.66 26.41 -19.14
C ASP A 50 -9.87 25.53 -19.47
N LYS A 51 -9.63 24.40 -20.16
CA LYS A 51 -10.67 23.42 -20.47
C LYS A 51 -11.26 22.78 -19.22
N LEU A 52 -10.44 22.49 -18.20
CA LEU A 52 -10.93 21.93 -16.94
C LEU A 52 -11.79 22.94 -16.17
N LEU A 53 -11.35 24.21 -16.11
CA LEU A 53 -12.12 25.28 -15.48
C LEU A 53 -13.46 25.54 -16.18
N GLY A 54 -13.46 25.51 -17.52
CA GLY A 54 -14.69 25.62 -18.31
C GLY A 54 -15.66 24.47 -18.06
N LEU A 55 -15.15 23.23 -18.01
CA LEU A 55 -15.96 22.05 -17.68
C LEU A 55 -16.51 22.11 -16.25
N GLU A 56 -15.71 22.55 -15.28
CA GLU A 56 -16.14 22.77 -13.90
C GLU A 56 -17.33 23.75 -13.84
N SER A 57 -17.24 24.87 -14.58
CA SER A 57 -18.32 25.86 -14.66
C SER A 57 -19.60 25.27 -15.24
N ILE A 58 -19.50 24.51 -16.34
CA ILE A 58 -20.64 23.82 -16.96
C ILE A 58 -21.27 22.83 -15.97
N ILE A 59 -20.46 22.03 -15.25
CA ILE A 59 -20.98 21.09 -14.25
C ILE A 59 -21.72 21.83 -13.13
N LYS A 60 -21.17 22.92 -12.60
CA LYS A 60 -21.82 23.70 -11.54
C LYS A 60 -23.13 24.35 -11.99
N GLN A 61 -23.24 24.69 -13.27
CA GLN A 61 -24.41 25.35 -13.85
C GLN A 61 -25.51 24.36 -14.27
N ASP A 62 -25.13 23.29 -14.96
CA ASP A 62 -26.05 22.44 -15.72
C ASP A 62 -26.27 21.06 -15.07
N PHE A 63 -25.42 20.63 -14.13
CA PHE A 63 -25.62 19.34 -13.46
C PHE A 63 -26.85 19.41 -12.53
N TYR A 64 -27.76 18.45 -12.68
CA TYR A 64 -29.05 18.41 -11.99
C TYR A 64 -28.99 18.38 -10.45
N LYS A 65 -27.80 18.21 -9.86
CA LYS A 65 -27.54 18.21 -8.41
C LYS A 65 -26.43 19.19 -8.08
N LYS A 66 -26.47 19.76 -6.87
CA LYS A 66 -25.36 20.55 -6.34
C LYS A 66 -24.15 19.66 -6.11
N VAL A 67 -22.98 20.08 -6.60
CA VAL A 67 -21.68 19.43 -6.39
C VAL A 67 -20.77 20.37 -5.62
N SER A 68 -19.90 19.83 -4.77
CA SER A 68 -18.91 20.62 -4.05
C SER A 68 -17.64 20.84 -4.88
N ASP A 69 -16.98 21.98 -4.68
CA ASP A 69 -15.67 22.29 -5.29
C ASP A 69 -14.63 21.23 -4.90
N THR A 70 -14.66 20.78 -3.65
CA THR A 70 -13.78 19.72 -3.16
C THR A 70 -13.94 18.41 -3.94
N ASP A 71 -15.17 18.01 -4.26
CA ASP A 71 -15.42 16.77 -5.03
C ASP A 71 -14.92 16.91 -6.47
N LEU A 72 -15.12 18.07 -7.10
CA LEU A 72 -14.66 18.34 -8.46
C LEU A 72 -13.12 18.36 -8.53
N VAL A 73 -12.47 19.03 -7.60
CA VAL A 73 -11.00 19.10 -7.50
C VAL A 73 -10.42 17.71 -7.23
N ASN A 74 -10.97 16.95 -6.29
CA ASN A 74 -10.53 15.58 -6.00
C ASN A 74 -10.73 14.66 -7.22
N GLY A 75 -11.86 14.80 -7.93
CA GLY A 75 -12.13 14.08 -9.17
C GLY A 75 -11.12 14.40 -10.28
N ALA A 76 -10.80 15.68 -10.47
CA ALA A 76 -9.79 16.11 -11.43
C ALA A 76 -8.39 15.60 -11.06
N ALA A 77 -8.01 15.68 -9.78
CA ALA A 77 -6.74 15.15 -9.29
C ALA A 77 -6.63 13.64 -9.51
N LYS A 78 -7.69 12.87 -9.21
CA LYS A 78 -7.75 11.43 -9.54
C LYS A 78 -7.63 11.18 -11.05
N GLY A 79 -8.31 11.98 -11.86
CA GLY A 79 -8.24 11.92 -13.33
C GLY A 79 -6.83 12.12 -13.89
N LEU A 80 -6.02 12.98 -13.27
CA LEU A 80 -4.62 13.19 -13.68
C LEU A 80 -3.79 11.89 -13.58
N PHE A 81 -3.99 11.12 -12.50
CA PHE A 81 -3.28 9.84 -12.32
C PHE A 81 -3.74 8.77 -13.31
N LEU A 82 -4.99 8.80 -13.76
CA LEU A 82 -5.46 7.89 -14.82
C LEU A 82 -4.66 8.08 -16.12
N GLY A 83 -4.15 9.29 -16.39
CA GLY A 83 -3.30 9.57 -17.55
C GLY A 83 -1.96 8.83 -17.56
N THR A 84 -1.55 8.23 -16.43
CA THR A 84 -0.34 7.39 -16.36
C THR A 84 -0.54 6.01 -16.98
N ASN A 85 -1.79 5.57 -17.19
CA ASN A 85 -2.17 4.19 -17.53
C ASN A 85 -1.60 3.13 -16.56
N ASP A 86 -1.18 3.53 -15.37
CA ASP A 86 -0.69 2.65 -14.32
C ASP A 86 -1.79 2.42 -13.29
N LYS A 87 -2.25 1.18 -13.16
CA LYS A 87 -3.26 0.77 -12.18
C LYS A 87 -2.80 0.91 -10.73
N TYR A 88 -1.50 1.06 -10.48
CA TYR A 88 -0.93 1.21 -9.14
C TYR A 88 -0.77 2.67 -8.69
N SER A 89 -0.81 3.62 -9.61
CA SER A 89 -0.65 5.05 -9.33
C SER A 89 -2.01 5.73 -9.11
N GLY A 90 -2.10 6.61 -8.11
CA GLY A 90 -3.36 7.28 -7.79
C GLY A 90 -3.24 8.43 -6.81
N TYR A 91 -4.23 9.32 -6.85
CA TYR A 91 -4.48 10.36 -5.85
C TYR A 91 -5.47 9.87 -4.79
N TYR A 92 -5.19 10.20 -3.54
CA TYR A 92 -5.95 9.78 -2.37
C TYR A 92 -6.42 11.01 -1.62
N THR A 93 -7.72 11.09 -1.36
CA THR A 93 -8.29 12.07 -0.42
C THR A 93 -7.74 11.83 0.99
N LYS A 94 -7.96 12.77 1.92
CA LYS A 94 -7.48 12.65 3.29
C LYS A 94 -7.89 11.34 3.98
N ASP A 95 -9.18 10.99 3.89
CA ASP A 95 -9.71 9.77 4.49
C ASP A 95 -9.17 8.51 3.78
N GLU A 96 -8.98 8.54 2.44
CA GLU A 96 -8.39 7.43 1.69
C GLU A 96 -6.90 7.24 2.00
N MET A 97 -6.15 8.34 2.17
CA MET A 97 -4.73 8.32 2.52
C MET A 97 -4.51 7.81 3.94
N GLU A 98 -5.36 8.23 4.88
CA GLU A 98 -5.34 7.72 6.26
C GLU A 98 -5.61 6.22 6.29
N ASN A 99 -6.60 5.73 5.53
CA ASN A 99 -6.85 4.30 5.41
C ASN A 99 -5.66 3.54 4.79
N LEU A 100 -5.00 4.10 3.77
CA LEU A 100 -3.83 3.48 3.14
C LEU A 100 -2.65 3.32 4.12
N ILE A 101 -2.39 4.35 4.94
CA ILE A 101 -1.34 4.31 5.97
C ILE A 101 -1.69 3.28 7.04
N ASN A 102 -2.91 3.36 7.57
CA ASN A 102 -3.45 2.44 8.58
C ASN A 102 -3.34 0.97 8.13
N ASP A 103 -3.80 0.64 6.92
CA ASP A 103 -3.69 -0.70 6.36
C ASP A 103 -2.22 -1.17 6.26
N SER A 104 -1.26 -0.25 6.02
CA SER A 104 0.19 -0.57 5.98
C SER A 104 0.80 -0.78 7.37
N GLU A 105 0.28 -0.08 8.37
CA GLU A 105 0.64 -0.27 9.79
C GLU A 105 0.01 -1.54 10.39
N GLY A 106 -0.76 -2.30 9.59
CA GLY A 106 -1.50 -3.47 10.07
C GLY A 106 -2.60 -3.10 11.06
N SER A 107 -3.06 -1.84 11.03
CA SER A 107 -4.13 -1.40 11.91
C SER A 107 -5.17 -0.64 11.10
N TYR A 108 -6.39 -1.15 11.05
CA TYR A 108 -7.46 -0.47 10.33
C TYR A 108 -8.69 -0.32 11.21
N VAL A 109 -9.55 0.64 10.88
CA VAL A 109 -10.78 0.85 11.63
C VAL A 109 -11.96 0.24 10.89
N GLY A 110 -12.64 -0.70 11.54
CA GLY A 110 -13.74 -1.43 10.92
C GLY A 110 -14.46 -2.36 11.89
N VAL A 111 -15.24 -3.28 11.34
CA VAL A 111 -16.00 -4.27 12.11
C VAL A 111 -15.18 -5.50 12.50
N GLY A 112 -14.04 -5.76 11.84
CA GLY A 112 -13.13 -6.87 12.15
C GLY A 112 -13.69 -8.25 11.83
N MET A 113 -13.87 -8.55 10.55
CA MET A 113 -14.22 -9.89 10.07
C MET A 113 -13.63 -10.13 8.68
N TYR A 114 -13.32 -11.38 8.39
CA TYR A 114 -13.05 -11.84 7.03
C TYR A 114 -14.38 -12.11 6.32
N ILE A 115 -14.41 -11.82 5.01
CA ILE A 115 -15.50 -12.22 4.12
C ILE A 115 -14.94 -13.14 3.04
N GLY A 116 -15.68 -14.19 2.71
CA GLY A 116 -15.33 -15.14 1.66
C GLY A 116 -16.53 -15.40 0.74
N ALA A 117 -16.27 -15.96 -0.43
CA ALA A 117 -17.33 -16.42 -1.32
C ALA A 117 -18.00 -17.67 -0.75
N SER A 118 -19.34 -17.70 -0.71
CA SER A 118 -20.09 -18.95 -0.52
C SER A 118 -20.36 -19.62 -1.87
N LYS A 119 -20.60 -20.94 -1.85
CA LYS A 119 -20.82 -21.75 -3.07
C LYS A 119 -22.00 -21.26 -3.94
N ASP A 120 -22.95 -20.56 -3.34
CA ASP A 120 -24.15 -19.98 -3.97
C ASP A 120 -23.95 -18.52 -4.43
N GLY A 121 -22.72 -17.98 -4.39
CA GLY A 121 -22.39 -16.62 -4.81
C GLY A 121 -22.70 -15.52 -3.77
N GLY A 122 -23.10 -15.92 -2.56
CA GLY A 122 -23.20 -15.04 -1.40
C GLY A 122 -21.85 -14.75 -0.74
N LEU A 123 -21.88 -14.06 0.40
CA LEU A 123 -20.72 -13.80 1.24
C LEU A 123 -20.84 -14.58 2.54
N VAL A 124 -19.87 -15.41 2.87
CA VAL A 124 -19.71 -16.03 4.20
C VAL A 124 -18.75 -15.19 5.02
N VAL A 125 -18.99 -15.08 6.34
CA VAL A 125 -18.13 -14.29 7.23
C VAL A 125 -17.47 -15.13 8.30
N VAL A 126 -16.30 -14.68 8.73
CA VAL A 126 -15.56 -15.21 9.88
C VAL A 126 -15.12 -14.01 10.72
N PRO A 127 -15.72 -13.75 11.89
CA PRO A 127 -15.29 -12.66 12.74
C PRO A 127 -13.87 -12.90 13.24
N MET A 128 -13.07 -11.84 13.29
CA MET A 128 -11.77 -11.89 13.93
C MET A 128 -11.96 -11.99 15.45
N LYS A 129 -11.05 -12.68 16.13
CA LYS A 129 -11.07 -12.79 17.59
C LYS A 129 -10.98 -11.41 18.24
N ASP A 130 -11.75 -11.20 19.31
CA ASP A 130 -11.87 -9.96 20.09
C ASP A 130 -12.37 -8.74 19.29
N SER A 131 -12.87 -8.95 18.07
CA SER A 131 -13.31 -7.87 17.18
C SER A 131 -14.68 -7.30 17.55
N PRO A 132 -15.04 -6.10 17.06
CA PRO A 132 -16.38 -5.56 17.22
C PRO A 132 -17.48 -6.48 16.67
N ALA A 133 -17.24 -7.17 15.56
CA ALA A 133 -18.20 -8.10 14.98
C ALA A 133 -18.42 -9.34 15.86
N GLU A 134 -17.34 -9.93 16.40
CA GLU A 134 -17.44 -11.05 17.33
C GLU A 134 -18.22 -10.63 18.58
N LYS A 135 -17.86 -9.48 19.18
CA LYS A 135 -18.53 -8.90 20.36
C LYS A 135 -20.00 -8.59 20.12
N ALA A 136 -20.38 -8.26 18.88
CA ALA A 136 -21.76 -8.05 18.49
C ALA A 136 -22.56 -9.34 18.32
N GLY A 137 -21.91 -10.51 18.26
CA GLY A 137 -22.56 -11.83 18.14
C GLY A 137 -22.60 -12.40 16.71
N VAL A 138 -21.83 -11.82 15.78
CA VAL A 138 -21.55 -12.43 14.48
C VAL A 138 -20.74 -13.72 14.71
N LYS A 139 -21.02 -14.76 13.93
CA LYS A 139 -20.36 -16.08 14.06
C LYS A 139 -19.79 -16.54 12.73
N SER A 140 -18.74 -17.35 12.78
CA SER A 140 -18.18 -18.01 11.62
C SER A 140 -19.24 -18.84 10.90
N GLY A 141 -19.36 -18.68 9.58
CA GLY A 141 -20.35 -19.37 8.76
C GLY A 141 -21.65 -18.60 8.53
N ASP A 142 -21.85 -17.47 9.21
CA ASP A 142 -22.96 -16.56 8.90
C ASP A 142 -22.86 -16.07 7.43
N LYS A 143 -23.99 -15.93 6.74
CA LYS A 143 -24.02 -15.33 5.40
C LYS A 143 -24.35 -13.84 5.47
N LEU A 144 -23.45 -12.97 5.02
CA LEU A 144 -23.70 -11.53 4.94
C LEU A 144 -24.57 -11.20 3.73
N VAL A 145 -25.73 -10.59 3.97
CA VAL A 145 -26.71 -10.27 2.91
C VAL A 145 -26.93 -8.77 2.74
N LYS A 146 -26.75 -7.94 3.79
CA LYS A 146 -26.78 -6.47 3.68
C LYS A 146 -25.77 -5.80 4.59
N VAL A 147 -25.29 -4.64 4.15
CA VAL A 147 -24.53 -3.69 4.96
C VAL A 147 -25.19 -2.31 4.83
N ASN A 148 -25.55 -1.69 5.95
CA ASN A 148 -26.29 -0.42 6.00
C ASN A 148 -27.54 -0.41 5.10
N GLY A 149 -28.28 -1.52 5.10
CA GLY A 149 -29.48 -1.71 4.27
C GLY A 149 -29.22 -2.00 2.79
N LYS A 150 -27.99 -1.88 2.30
CA LYS A 150 -27.63 -2.21 0.90
C LYS A 150 -27.30 -3.68 0.76
N SER A 151 -27.93 -4.35 -0.21
CA SER A 151 -27.67 -5.77 -0.49
C SER A 151 -26.24 -6.00 -0.98
N VAL A 152 -25.62 -7.05 -0.44
CA VAL A 152 -24.25 -7.44 -0.77
C VAL A 152 -24.19 -8.92 -1.15
N SER A 153 -23.21 -9.23 -2.00
CA SER A 153 -22.92 -10.54 -2.56
C SER A 153 -21.45 -10.56 -2.97
N TYR A 154 -20.97 -11.69 -3.47
CA TYR A 154 -19.59 -11.77 -3.96
C TYR A 154 -19.28 -10.74 -5.05
N LYS A 155 -20.27 -10.39 -5.90
CA LYS A 155 -20.08 -9.43 -7.03
C LYS A 155 -19.79 -7.99 -6.58
N ASN A 156 -20.14 -7.63 -5.35
CA ASN A 156 -19.94 -6.30 -4.79
C ASN A 156 -19.30 -6.36 -3.39
N SER A 157 -18.46 -7.36 -3.16
CA SER A 157 -17.69 -7.54 -1.93
C SER A 157 -16.84 -6.32 -1.60
N ASP A 158 -16.17 -5.71 -2.58
CA ASP A 158 -15.36 -4.50 -2.39
C ASP A 158 -16.17 -3.35 -1.80
N GLU A 159 -17.42 -3.20 -2.24
CA GLU A 159 -18.31 -2.19 -1.71
C GLU A 159 -18.74 -2.53 -0.27
N ALA A 160 -19.01 -3.80 0.02
CA ALA A 160 -19.28 -4.27 1.36
C ALA A 160 -18.13 -3.94 2.31
N VAL A 161 -16.88 -4.23 1.91
CA VAL A 161 -15.66 -3.91 2.67
C VAL A 161 -15.57 -2.41 2.95
N ARG A 162 -15.75 -1.56 1.93
CA ARG A 162 -15.73 -0.09 2.10
C ARG A 162 -16.79 0.41 3.07
N MET A 163 -17.98 -0.18 3.07
CA MET A 163 -19.05 0.21 4.01
C MET A 163 -18.76 -0.21 5.45
N MET A 164 -18.07 -1.35 5.64
CA MET A 164 -17.69 -1.92 6.93
C MET A 164 -16.43 -1.30 7.55
N LYS A 165 -15.55 -0.72 6.73
CA LYS A 165 -14.45 0.14 7.20
C LYS A 165 -14.91 1.58 7.44
N GLY A 166 -14.13 2.34 8.19
CA GLY A 166 -14.30 3.79 8.36
C GLY A 166 -14.05 4.27 9.78
N LYS A 167 -14.34 5.55 10.04
CA LYS A 167 -14.00 6.26 11.28
C LYS A 167 -14.44 5.50 12.54
N LYS A 168 -13.60 5.55 13.58
CA LYS A 168 -13.83 4.86 14.86
C LYS A 168 -15.14 5.32 15.49
N GLY A 169 -15.93 4.36 15.99
CA GLY A 169 -17.24 4.60 16.58
C GLY A 169 -18.38 4.74 15.58
N LYS A 170 -18.13 4.72 14.26
CA LYS A 170 -19.18 4.65 13.25
C LYS A 170 -20.00 3.38 13.47
N THR A 171 -21.33 3.50 13.49
CA THR A 171 -22.20 2.32 13.56
C THR A 171 -22.43 1.78 12.16
N VAL A 172 -22.14 0.50 11.97
CA VAL A 172 -22.42 -0.27 10.76
C VAL A 172 -23.53 -1.26 11.08
N GLU A 173 -24.58 -1.27 10.27
CA GLU A 173 -25.66 -2.25 10.38
C GLU A 173 -25.38 -3.42 9.45
N LEU A 174 -25.24 -4.61 10.03
CA LEU A 174 -25.02 -5.86 9.31
C LEU A 174 -26.30 -6.67 9.35
N THR A 175 -26.76 -7.14 8.20
CA THR A 175 -27.82 -8.15 8.11
C THR A 175 -27.18 -9.46 7.66
N ILE A 176 -27.31 -10.50 8.47
CA ILE A 176 -26.80 -11.84 8.18
C ILE A 176 -27.92 -12.88 8.17
N LEU A 177 -27.68 -13.97 7.46
CA LEU A 177 -28.51 -15.18 7.48
C LEU A 177 -27.77 -16.27 8.25
N ARG A 178 -28.41 -16.78 9.30
CA ARG A 178 -27.92 -17.91 10.12
C ARG A 178 -29.03 -18.95 10.19
N GLU A 179 -28.80 -20.14 9.64
CA GLU A 179 -29.80 -21.22 9.61
C GLU A 179 -31.17 -20.72 9.10
N ASP A 180 -31.14 -19.99 7.97
CA ASP A 180 -32.30 -19.36 7.32
C ASP A 180 -33.04 -18.26 8.11
N LYS A 181 -32.53 -17.88 9.29
CA LYS A 181 -33.02 -16.73 10.05
C LYS A 181 -32.22 -15.49 9.75
N GLN A 182 -32.92 -14.40 9.41
CA GLN A 182 -32.31 -13.10 9.23
C GLN A 182 -32.07 -12.42 10.59
N LEU A 183 -30.82 -12.06 10.86
CA LEU A 183 -30.40 -11.37 12.08
C LEU A 183 -29.76 -10.03 11.73
N ASN A 184 -30.04 -8.99 12.52
CA ASN A 184 -29.47 -7.66 12.36
C ASN A 184 -28.55 -7.34 13.53
N PHE A 185 -27.34 -6.86 13.21
CA PHE A 185 -26.33 -6.45 14.19
C PHE A 185 -25.94 -5.00 13.96
N LYS A 186 -25.94 -4.21 15.03
CA LYS A 186 -25.34 -2.86 15.02
C LYS A 186 -23.95 -2.96 15.61
N VAL A 187 -22.95 -2.85 14.74
CA VAL A 187 -21.54 -2.98 15.11
C VAL A 187 -20.91 -1.59 15.11
N LYS A 188 -20.32 -1.18 16.24
CA LYS A 188 -19.50 0.03 16.28
C LYS A 188 -18.10 -0.31 15.76
N THR A 189 -17.65 0.39 14.73
CA THR A 189 -16.28 0.21 14.23
C THR A 189 -15.27 0.56 15.31
N ASP A 190 -14.22 -0.24 15.41
CA ASP A 190 -13.07 0.03 16.28
C ASP A 190 -11.79 -0.32 15.54
N GLN A 191 -10.65 0.04 16.13
CA GLN A 191 -9.34 -0.33 15.63
C GLN A 191 -9.18 -1.86 15.71
N ILE A 192 -8.81 -2.44 14.57
CA ILE A 192 -8.44 -3.83 14.41
C ILE A 192 -6.93 -3.87 14.23
N ILE A 193 -6.26 -4.77 14.95
CA ILE A 193 -4.83 -5.00 14.81
C ILE A 193 -4.68 -6.35 14.12
N GLU A 194 -4.09 -6.34 12.93
CA GLU A 194 -3.85 -7.52 12.13
C GLU A 194 -2.61 -8.26 12.64
N LYS A 195 -2.67 -9.59 12.63
CA LYS A 195 -1.52 -10.43 12.90
C LYS A 195 -1.01 -10.95 11.56
N SER A 196 0.26 -10.71 11.28
CA SER A 196 0.88 -11.09 10.02
C SER A 196 1.71 -12.37 10.09
N ILE A 197 1.96 -12.89 11.29
CA ILE A 197 2.80 -14.06 11.53
C ILE A 197 2.01 -15.15 12.25
N GLU A 198 2.00 -16.34 11.66
CA GLU A 198 1.72 -17.59 12.37
C GLU A 198 2.95 -18.48 12.36
N SER A 199 3.23 -19.17 13.47
CA SER A 199 4.36 -20.08 13.53
C SER A 199 4.07 -21.34 14.34
N LYS A 200 4.71 -22.44 13.96
CA LYS A 200 4.59 -23.74 14.63
C LYS A 200 5.78 -24.64 14.29
N VAL A 201 5.99 -25.66 15.11
CA VAL A 201 6.84 -26.78 14.74
C VAL A 201 5.98 -27.79 13.99
N ILE A 202 6.45 -28.24 12.84
CA ILE A 202 5.85 -29.29 12.02
C ILE A 202 6.84 -30.44 11.87
N ASP A 203 6.32 -31.61 11.52
CA ASP A 203 7.14 -32.80 11.25
C ASP A 203 8.19 -33.05 12.36
N ASN A 204 7.81 -32.88 13.62
CA ASN A 204 8.65 -33.01 14.82
C ASN A 204 9.70 -31.90 15.07
N ASP A 205 10.50 -31.51 14.07
CA ASP A 205 11.64 -30.61 14.23
C ASP A 205 11.86 -29.62 13.07
N LEU A 206 10.85 -29.41 12.20
CA LEU A 206 10.90 -28.37 11.19
C LEU A 206 10.13 -27.13 11.69
N GLY A 207 10.72 -25.96 11.50
CA GLY A 207 10.03 -24.70 11.72
C GLY A 207 9.09 -24.39 10.56
N TYR A 208 7.94 -23.83 10.87
CA TYR A 208 7.03 -23.24 9.90
C TYR A 208 6.68 -21.84 10.36
N ILE A 209 6.86 -20.87 9.46
CA ILE A 209 6.41 -19.49 9.63
C ILE A 209 5.58 -19.11 8.41
N GLU A 210 4.33 -18.74 8.62
CA GLU A 210 3.49 -18.11 7.61
C GLU A 210 3.57 -16.60 7.78
N ILE A 211 3.84 -15.91 6.67
CA ILE A 211 3.80 -14.45 6.60
C ILE A 211 2.62 -14.10 5.71
N THR A 212 1.54 -13.59 6.28
CA THR A 212 0.34 -13.23 5.51
C THR A 212 0.48 -11.86 4.81
N GLN A 213 1.26 -10.95 5.40
CA GLN A 213 1.57 -9.63 4.83
C GLN A 213 2.81 -9.00 5.49
N PHE A 214 3.50 -8.12 4.79
CA PHE A 214 4.59 -7.29 5.35
C PHE A 214 4.06 -5.95 5.85
N ILE A 215 3.63 -5.91 7.11
CA ILE A 215 3.15 -4.72 7.84
C ILE A 215 4.16 -4.32 8.91
N SER A 216 3.99 -3.15 9.53
CA SER A 216 4.96 -2.62 10.50
C SER A 216 5.31 -3.55 11.68
N SER A 217 4.39 -4.43 12.11
CA SER A 217 4.67 -5.39 13.19
C SER A 217 5.35 -6.69 12.74
N THR A 218 5.36 -6.98 11.43
CA THR A 218 5.75 -8.31 10.91
C THR A 218 7.17 -8.69 11.32
N TYR A 219 8.15 -7.79 11.23
CA TYR A 219 9.53 -8.13 11.60
C TYR A 219 9.65 -8.49 13.09
N THR A 220 9.02 -7.71 13.97
CA THR A 220 9.06 -7.99 15.43
C THR A 220 8.42 -9.33 15.77
N ASP A 221 7.28 -9.64 15.14
CA ASP A 221 6.60 -10.93 15.33
C ASP A 221 7.39 -12.09 14.70
N PHE A 222 8.04 -11.85 13.56
CA PHE A 222 8.90 -12.82 12.86
C PHE A 222 10.14 -13.16 13.68
N ASP A 223 10.88 -12.16 14.17
CA ASP A 223 12.07 -12.35 15.02
C ASP A 223 11.72 -13.16 16.27
N LYS A 224 10.60 -12.82 16.92
CA LYS A 224 10.09 -13.58 18.06
C LYS A 224 9.78 -15.03 17.68
N ALA A 225 9.02 -15.25 16.62
CA ALA A 225 8.67 -16.59 16.14
C ALA A 225 9.92 -17.42 15.80
N LEU A 226 10.89 -16.83 15.09
CA LEU A 226 12.13 -17.47 14.71
C LEU A 226 12.98 -17.83 15.95
N LYS A 227 13.07 -16.96 16.95
CA LYS A 227 13.75 -17.25 18.22
C LYS A 227 13.09 -18.39 18.98
N GLU A 228 11.75 -18.42 19.05
CA GLU A 228 11.00 -19.50 19.69
C GLU A 228 11.19 -20.84 18.97
N LEU A 229 11.24 -20.84 17.63
CA LEU A 229 11.53 -22.05 16.85
C LEU A 229 12.99 -22.50 17.01
N LYS A 230 13.97 -21.57 16.96
CA LYS A 230 15.39 -21.87 17.23
C LYS A 230 15.59 -22.50 18.61
N ALA A 231 14.89 -22.00 19.64
CA ALA A 231 14.94 -22.56 20.99
C ALA A 231 14.39 -24.01 21.08
N LYS A 232 13.57 -24.43 20.11
CA LYS A 232 13.08 -25.81 19.94
C LYS A 232 14.00 -26.67 19.07
N ASN A 233 15.19 -26.17 18.72
CA ASN A 233 16.22 -26.87 17.94
C ASN A 233 15.75 -27.36 16.56
N ILE A 234 14.97 -26.53 15.85
CA ILE A 234 14.53 -26.86 14.50
C ILE A 234 15.72 -27.14 13.55
N LYS A 235 15.50 -28.01 12.58
CA LYS A 235 16.52 -28.45 11.61
C LYS A 235 16.36 -27.88 10.21
N GLY A 236 15.20 -27.31 9.91
CA GLY A 236 14.89 -26.63 8.66
C GLY A 236 13.73 -25.67 8.85
N LEU A 237 13.54 -24.75 7.91
CA LEU A 237 12.50 -23.73 7.99
C LEU A 237 11.66 -23.70 6.71
N VAL A 238 10.34 -23.81 6.86
CA VAL A 238 9.37 -23.49 5.82
C VAL A 238 8.88 -22.06 6.06
N ILE A 239 8.98 -21.22 5.03
CA ILE A 239 8.39 -19.87 4.99
C ILE A 239 7.21 -19.92 4.03
N ASP A 240 6.00 -19.78 4.55
CA ASP A 240 4.79 -19.76 3.72
C ASP A 240 4.42 -18.33 3.33
N LEU A 241 4.49 -18.06 2.02
CA LEU A 241 4.13 -16.79 1.40
C LEU A 241 2.93 -16.93 0.46
N ARG A 242 2.20 -18.04 0.51
CA ARG A 242 0.98 -18.24 -0.28
C ARG A 242 -0.05 -17.20 0.15
N ASN A 243 -0.75 -16.61 -0.82
CA ASN A 243 -1.74 -15.57 -0.59
C ASN A 243 -1.20 -14.26 0.03
N ASN A 244 0.11 -14.08 0.11
CA ASN A 244 0.73 -12.86 0.63
C ASN A 244 0.85 -11.79 -0.49
N PRO A 245 0.09 -10.68 -0.43
CA PRO A 245 0.10 -9.64 -1.47
C PRO A 245 1.35 -8.73 -1.41
N GLY A 246 2.26 -9.00 -0.49
CA GLY A 246 3.46 -8.24 -0.20
C GLY A 246 3.26 -7.28 0.95
N GLY A 247 3.71 -6.04 0.79
CA GLY A 247 3.68 -5.02 1.83
C GLY A 247 4.93 -4.16 1.82
N MET A 248 5.37 -3.72 2.99
CA MET A 248 6.46 -2.77 3.17
C MET A 248 7.83 -3.40 2.85
N LEU A 249 8.62 -2.71 2.00
CA LEU A 249 9.91 -3.21 1.50
C LEU A 249 10.99 -3.24 2.58
N ASP A 250 11.00 -2.26 3.48
CA ASP A 250 11.87 -2.20 4.65
C ASP A 250 11.62 -3.39 5.57
N ILE A 251 10.37 -3.72 5.87
CA ILE A 251 10.02 -4.91 6.67
C ILE A 251 10.46 -6.21 5.98
N CYS A 252 10.27 -6.29 4.65
CA CYS A 252 10.79 -7.42 3.87
C CYS A 252 12.31 -7.55 3.96
N LYS A 253 13.04 -6.43 3.96
CA LYS A 253 14.48 -6.40 4.12
C LYS A 253 14.89 -6.95 5.47
N GLU A 254 14.26 -6.48 6.54
CA GLU A 254 14.55 -6.94 7.91
C GLU A 254 14.32 -8.45 8.07
N VAL A 255 13.25 -8.99 7.47
CA VAL A 255 13.02 -10.44 7.43
C VAL A 255 14.10 -11.16 6.61
N ALA A 256 14.48 -10.64 5.44
CA ALA A 256 15.51 -11.24 4.59
C ALA A 256 16.89 -11.25 5.26
N ASP A 257 17.23 -10.20 6.01
CA ASP A 257 18.46 -10.06 6.78
C ASP A 257 18.62 -11.21 7.79
N GLU A 258 17.54 -11.73 8.38
CA GLU A 258 17.59 -12.87 9.31
C GLU A 258 17.82 -14.23 8.62
N LEU A 259 17.77 -14.27 7.29
CA LEU A 259 17.69 -15.49 6.50
C LEU A 259 18.91 -15.71 5.60
N ILE A 260 19.25 -14.75 4.74
CA ILE A 260 20.04 -15.03 3.53
C ILE A 260 21.55 -14.75 3.64
N GLY A 261 22.04 -14.25 4.77
CA GLY A 261 23.45 -13.87 4.91
C GLY A 261 23.84 -12.63 4.09
N GLU A 262 25.14 -12.39 3.89
CA GLU A 262 25.62 -11.28 3.05
C GLU A 262 25.25 -11.51 1.59
N GLY A 263 24.45 -10.62 1.01
CA GLY A 263 23.91 -10.81 -0.33
C GLY A 263 23.03 -9.66 -0.80
N THR A 264 22.65 -9.70 -2.08
CA THR A 264 21.66 -8.75 -2.62
C THR A 264 20.27 -9.29 -2.34
N ILE A 265 19.37 -8.47 -1.80
CA ILE A 265 17.96 -8.82 -1.59
C ILE A 265 17.17 -8.50 -2.86
N VAL A 266 17.34 -7.27 -3.36
CA VAL A 266 16.67 -6.74 -4.56
C VAL A 266 17.46 -5.53 -5.06
N TYR A 267 17.32 -5.19 -6.33
CA TYR A 267 17.72 -3.87 -6.79
C TYR A 267 16.62 -3.21 -7.61
N THR A 268 16.60 -1.87 -7.59
CA THR A 268 15.59 -1.06 -8.28
C THR A 268 16.22 -0.22 -9.37
N LYS A 269 15.44 0.13 -10.40
CA LYS A 269 15.84 1.04 -11.47
C LYS A 269 14.76 2.10 -11.70
N ASP A 270 15.14 3.37 -11.58
CA ASP A 270 14.24 4.50 -11.79
C ASP A 270 14.17 4.93 -13.27
N ASN A 271 13.31 5.91 -13.57
CA ASN A 271 13.14 6.45 -14.92
C ASN A 271 14.32 7.29 -15.44
N LYS A 272 15.32 7.58 -14.59
CA LYS A 272 16.58 8.24 -14.96
C LYS A 272 17.70 7.22 -15.22
N GLY A 273 17.44 5.94 -14.99
CA GLY A 273 18.40 4.86 -15.14
C GLY A 273 19.28 4.65 -13.90
N ASN A 274 19.01 5.33 -12.79
CA ASN A 274 19.72 5.10 -11.53
C ASN A 274 19.34 3.72 -10.99
N THR A 275 20.35 3.01 -10.47
CA THR A 275 20.16 1.69 -9.86
C THR A 275 20.49 1.76 -8.38
N GLU A 276 19.59 1.26 -7.54
CA GLU A 276 19.77 1.18 -6.09
C GLU A 276 19.69 -0.27 -5.63
N TYR A 277 20.69 -0.72 -4.86
CA TYR A 277 20.77 -2.08 -4.35
C TYR A 277 20.36 -2.11 -2.89
N LEU A 278 19.42 -2.99 -2.57
CA LEU A 278 19.10 -3.36 -1.21
C LEU A 278 19.84 -4.66 -0.89
N LYS A 279 20.67 -4.63 0.15
CA LYS A 279 21.56 -5.74 0.52
C LYS A 279 21.32 -6.16 1.96
N SER A 280 21.56 -7.44 2.22
CA SER A 280 21.77 -7.99 3.55
C SER A 280 23.27 -8.01 3.83
N ASP A 281 23.63 -7.69 5.07
CA ASP A 281 24.99 -7.69 5.63
C ASP A 281 25.06 -8.50 6.94
N LYS A 282 24.07 -9.38 7.17
CA LYS A 282 23.93 -10.17 8.39
C LYS A 282 24.49 -11.58 8.27
N GLU A 283 24.59 -12.27 9.40
CA GLU A 283 24.86 -13.70 9.44
C GLU A 283 23.65 -14.47 8.92
N LYS A 284 23.89 -15.46 8.05
CA LYS A 284 22.83 -16.33 7.54
C LYS A 284 22.22 -17.19 8.65
N LEU A 285 20.97 -17.60 8.45
CA LEU A 285 20.26 -18.49 9.38
C LEU A 285 21.00 -19.81 9.61
N GLY A 286 21.65 -20.36 8.57
CA GLY A 286 22.41 -21.60 8.64
C GLY A 286 21.56 -22.88 8.69
N LEU A 287 20.26 -22.78 8.38
CA LEU A 287 19.34 -23.91 8.22
C LEU A 287 18.85 -23.97 6.76
N PRO A 288 18.53 -25.16 6.21
CA PRO A 288 17.87 -25.26 4.91
C PRO A 288 16.48 -24.60 4.96
N ILE A 289 16.18 -23.79 3.94
CA ILE A 289 14.93 -23.02 3.82
C ILE A 289 14.13 -23.50 2.61
N VAL A 290 12.81 -23.62 2.78
CA VAL A 290 11.87 -23.74 1.66
C VAL A 290 10.83 -22.62 1.74
N VAL A 291 10.59 -21.94 0.62
CA VAL A 291 9.54 -20.92 0.49
C VAL A 291 8.34 -21.50 -0.25
N LEU A 292 7.14 -21.43 0.32
CA LEU A 292 5.91 -21.79 -0.37
C LEU A 292 5.32 -20.59 -1.08
N THR A 293 4.96 -20.74 -2.36
CA THR A 293 4.41 -19.65 -3.18
C THR A 293 3.20 -20.08 -4.00
N ASN A 294 2.30 -19.13 -4.27
CA ASN A 294 1.22 -19.31 -5.23
C ASN A 294 1.00 -18.05 -6.09
N GLY A 295 -0.01 -18.07 -6.96
CA GLY A 295 -0.32 -16.95 -7.87
C GLY A 295 -0.72 -15.65 -7.18
N GLU A 296 -1.00 -15.68 -5.88
CA GLU A 296 -1.35 -14.51 -5.06
C GLU A 296 -0.15 -13.97 -4.27
N SER A 297 0.98 -14.68 -4.24
CA SER A 297 2.24 -14.19 -3.70
C SER A 297 2.74 -13.03 -4.57
N ALA A 298 2.88 -11.82 -4.02
CA ALA A 298 3.20 -10.62 -4.79
C ALA A 298 4.18 -9.67 -4.10
N SER A 299 4.83 -8.80 -4.88
CA SER A 299 5.59 -7.65 -4.38
C SER A 299 6.71 -8.06 -3.39
N ALA A 300 6.66 -7.63 -2.13
CA ALA A 300 7.61 -8.02 -1.09
C ALA A 300 7.74 -9.55 -0.91
N ALA A 301 6.66 -10.31 -1.08
CA ALA A 301 6.73 -11.78 -1.03
C ALA A 301 7.59 -12.35 -2.18
N GLU A 302 7.51 -11.75 -3.37
CA GLU A 302 8.35 -12.10 -4.50
C GLU A 302 9.81 -11.72 -4.24
N ILE A 303 10.04 -10.54 -3.66
CA ILE A 303 11.39 -10.08 -3.28
C ILE A 303 12.03 -11.06 -2.30
N LEU A 304 11.33 -11.45 -1.24
CA LEU A 304 11.86 -12.41 -0.26
C LEU A 304 12.13 -13.78 -0.90
N THR A 305 11.23 -14.25 -1.76
CA THR A 305 11.40 -15.52 -2.50
C THR A 305 12.66 -15.47 -3.36
N ALA A 306 12.82 -14.42 -4.18
CA ALA A 306 13.99 -14.23 -5.02
C ALA A 306 15.28 -14.10 -4.20
N ALA A 307 15.24 -13.35 -3.10
CA ALA A 307 16.38 -13.16 -2.22
C ALA A 307 16.89 -14.50 -1.66
N ILE A 308 15.98 -15.39 -1.21
CA ILE A 308 16.36 -16.71 -0.68
C ILE A 308 16.90 -17.62 -1.79
N VAL A 309 16.20 -17.69 -2.93
CA VAL A 309 16.54 -18.61 -4.03
C VAL A 309 17.82 -18.18 -4.75
N ASP A 310 17.94 -16.90 -5.13
CA ASP A 310 19.06 -16.41 -5.93
C ASP A 310 20.38 -16.36 -5.13
N ASN A 311 20.31 -16.12 -3.81
CA ASN A 311 21.47 -16.23 -2.92
C ASN A 311 21.78 -17.68 -2.50
N LYS A 312 21.01 -18.67 -2.97
CA LYS A 312 21.21 -20.12 -2.72
C LYS A 312 21.06 -20.53 -1.26
N GLU A 313 20.22 -19.83 -0.52
CA GLU A 313 19.94 -20.10 0.91
C GLU A 313 18.72 -21.01 1.09
N GLY A 314 17.93 -21.19 0.02
CA GLY A 314 16.80 -22.12 0.00
C GLY A 314 16.24 -22.33 -1.39
N ILE A 315 15.12 -23.05 -1.46
CA ILE A 315 14.35 -23.25 -2.70
C ILE A 315 12.93 -22.74 -2.55
N SER A 316 12.21 -22.58 -3.67
CA SER A 316 10.77 -22.32 -3.66
C SER A 316 9.97 -23.50 -4.19
N VAL A 317 8.80 -23.75 -3.59
CA VAL A 317 7.86 -24.81 -3.95
C VAL A 317 6.48 -24.19 -4.17
N GLY A 318 5.83 -24.53 -5.28
CA GLY A 318 4.43 -24.18 -5.51
C GLY A 318 4.13 -23.79 -6.95
N THR A 319 3.52 -22.62 -7.17
CA THR A 319 3.26 -22.08 -8.52
C THR A 319 3.94 -20.74 -8.74
N THR A 320 4.01 -20.30 -10.00
CA THR A 320 4.50 -18.97 -10.36
C THR A 320 3.75 -17.89 -9.59
N THR A 321 4.49 -16.90 -9.09
CA THR A 321 3.94 -15.78 -8.32
C THR A 321 3.25 -14.73 -9.21
N PHE A 322 2.64 -13.72 -8.59
CA PHE A 322 1.79 -12.75 -9.28
C PHE A 322 2.50 -11.91 -10.35
N GLY A 323 3.76 -11.53 -10.14
CA GLY A 323 4.53 -10.69 -11.06
C GLY A 323 4.33 -9.20 -10.86
N LYS A 324 4.45 -8.68 -9.64
CA LYS A 324 4.37 -7.22 -9.38
C LYS A 324 5.77 -6.62 -9.18
N GLY A 325 6.53 -6.45 -10.25
CA GLY A 325 7.90 -5.93 -10.26
C GLY A 325 8.06 -4.40 -10.16
N LEU A 326 7.17 -3.70 -9.44
CA LEU A 326 7.11 -2.23 -9.42
C LEU A 326 7.18 -1.68 -7.99
N VAL A 327 7.94 -0.60 -7.82
CA VAL A 327 8.06 0.16 -6.57
C VAL A 327 7.11 1.34 -6.60
N GLN A 328 6.29 1.47 -5.55
CA GLN A 328 5.43 2.63 -5.36
C GLN A 328 5.96 3.51 -4.22
N SER A 329 6.02 4.81 -4.47
CA SER A 329 6.22 5.83 -3.43
C SER A 329 4.87 6.32 -2.94
N VAL A 330 4.66 6.28 -1.63
CA VAL A 330 3.46 6.80 -0.96
C VAL A 330 3.82 8.12 -0.28
N VAL A 331 3.18 9.22 -0.69
CA VAL A 331 3.50 10.56 -0.19
C VAL A 331 2.25 11.23 0.35
N ARG A 332 2.32 11.63 1.62
CA ARG A 332 1.29 12.48 2.26
C ARG A 332 1.59 13.95 2.01
N LEU A 333 0.57 14.68 1.54
CA LEU A 333 0.61 16.12 1.34
C LEU A 333 0.25 16.87 2.63
N LYS A 334 0.58 18.16 2.68
CA LYS A 334 0.39 19.01 3.87
C LYS A 334 -1.06 19.16 4.30
N ASP A 335 -2.00 19.07 3.36
CA ASP A 335 -3.45 19.13 3.61
C ASP A 335 -4.03 17.80 4.10
N GLY A 336 -3.19 16.75 4.20
CA GLY A 336 -3.56 15.41 4.63
C GLY A 336 -4.00 14.48 3.50
N THR A 337 -4.18 14.98 2.28
CA THR A 337 -4.34 14.17 1.07
C THR A 337 -3.01 13.50 0.70
N GLY A 338 -2.97 12.70 -0.36
CA GLY A 338 -1.73 12.06 -0.75
C GLY A 338 -1.78 11.43 -2.13
N TYR A 339 -0.65 10.87 -2.53
CA TYR A 339 -0.55 10.09 -3.75
C TYR A 339 0.30 8.84 -3.55
N LYS A 340 -0.03 7.82 -4.34
CA LYS A 340 0.82 6.64 -4.56
C LYS A 340 1.27 6.71 -6.01
N LEU A 341 2.58 6.61 -6.26
CA LEU A 341 3.15 6.74 -7.58
C LEU A 341 4.18 5.64 -7.82
N THR A 342 4.07 4.93 -8.95
CA THR A 342 5.12 4.01 -9.39
C THR A 342 6.35 4.80 -9.81
N THR A 343 7.46 4.60 -9.10
CA THR A 343 8.69 5.39 -9.29
C THR A 343 9.87 4.57 -9.82
N ALA A 344 9.83 3.25 -9.67
CA ALA A 344 10.89 2.37 -10.14
C ALA A 344 10.35 0.97 -10.47
N GLN A 345 11.13 0.24 -11.25
CA GLN A 345 11.01 -1.22 -11.40
C GLN A 345 12.00 -1.90 -10.46
N TYR A 346 11.73 -3.12 -10.03
CA TYR A 346 12.71 -3.91 -9.29
C TYR A 346 13.03 -5.24 -9.97
N PHE A 347 14.21 -5.75 -9.65
CA PHE A 347 14.83 -6.91 -10.26
C PHE A 347 15.36 -7.83 -9.16
N THR A 348 15.35 -9.13 -9.43
CA THR A 348 15.90 -10.13 -8.51
C THR A 348 17.42 -9.99 -8.38
N PRO A 349 18.07 -10.62 -7.38
CA PRO A 349 19.54 -10.62 -7.28
C PRO A 349 20.26 -11.11 -8.54
N ASN A 350 19.68 -12.07 -9.28
CA ASN A 350 20.22 -12.54 -10.57
C ASN A 350 19.92 -11.60 -11.75
N GLY A 351 19.12 -10.56 -11.53
CA GLY A 351 18.80 -9.53 -12.52
C GLY A 351 17.53 -9.78 -13.33
N ASP A 352 16.67 -10.68 -12.88
CA ASP A 352 15.41 -10.97 -13.57
C ASP A 352 14.39 -9.85 -13.37
N TYR A 353 13.77 -9.43 -14.47
CA TYR A 353 12.61 -8.54 -14.44
C TYR A 353 11.33 -9.35 -14.29
N ILE A 354 10.63 -9.16 -13.16
CA ILE A 354 9.49 -10.02 -12.78
C ILE A 354 8.11 -9.41 -13.04
N ASN A 355 8.01 -8.12 -13.42
CA ASN A 355 6.71 -7.51 -13.64
C ASN A 355 5.95 -8.21 -14.78
N GLU A 356 4.69 -8.57 -14.53
CA GLU A 356 3.79 -9.36 -15.39
C GLU A 356 4.27 -10.79 -15.70
N LYS A 357 5.34 -11.25 -15.04
CA LYS A 357 5.90 -12.60 -15.24
C LYS A 357 5.85 -13.46 -13.98
N GLY A 358 6.10 -12.86 -12.81
CA GLY A 358 6.27 -13.57 -11.56
C GLY A 358 7.62 -14.28 -11.46
N ILE A 359 7.80 -14.98 -10.36
CA ILE A 359 8.94 -15.85 -10.06
C ILE A 359 8.46 -17.28 -10.23
N LYS A 360 9.15 -18.02 -11.10
CA LYS A 360 8.89 -19.46 -11.26
C LYS A 360 9.46 -20.21 -10.05
N PRO A 361 8.69 -21.13 -9.43
CA PRO A 361 9.20 -21.89 -8.30
C PRO A 361 10.31 -22.85 -8.72
N THR A 362 11.24 -23.16 -7.81
CA THR A 362 12.27 -24.18 -8.03
C THR A 362 11.65 -25.55 -8.28
N ILE A 363 10.60 -25.89 -7.52
CA ILE A 363 9.80 -27.11 -7.70
C ILE A 363 8.34 -26.69 -7.94
N GLU A 364 7.82 -27.01 -9.13
CA GLU A 364 6.41 -26.77 -9.44
C GLU A 364 5.53 -27.85 -8.78
N GLU A 365 4.59 -27.42 -7.93
CA GLU A 365 3.51 -28.24 -7.37
C GLU A 365 2.22 -27.42 -7.39
N LYS A 366 1.27 -27.85 -8.22
CA LYS A 366 0.02 -27.12 -8.48
C LYS A 366 -1.08 -27.45 -7.46
N ASP A 367 -0.97 -28.58 -6.78
CA ASP A 367 -1.87 -28.96 -5.71
C ASP A 367 -1.39 -28.32 -4.41
N GLU A 368 -2.05 -27.22 -4.01
CA GLU A 368 -1.70 -26.44 -2.80
C GLU A 368 -1.64 -27.30 -1.54
N ASN A 369 -2.44 -28.38 -1.47
CA ASN A 369 -2.44 -29.30 -0.32
C ASN A 369 -1.18 -30.16 -0.24
N LYS A 370 -0.44 -30.33 -1.35
CA LYS A 370 0.79 -31.14 -1.43
C LYS A 370 2.06 -30.31 -1.33
N GLN A 371 1.98 -28.99 -1.49
CA GLN A 371 3.16 -28.11 -1.47
C GLN A 371 3.93 -28.23 -0.16
N LEU A 372 3.23 -28.33 0.98
CA LEU A 372 3.88 -28.52 2.28
C LEU A 372 4.59 -29.87 2.37
N ASP A 373 3.97 -30.96 1.90
CA ASP A 373 4.57 -32.30 1.90
C ASP A 373 5.84 -32.35 1.03
N VAL A 374 5.82 -31.67 -0.12
CA VAL A 374 6.98 -31.54 -1.01
C VAL A 374 8.10 -30.76 -0.31
N ALA A 375 7.76 -29.66 0.35
CA ALA A 375 8.72 -28.85 1.11
C ALA A 375 9.36 -29.63 2.27
N THR A 376 8.56 -30.32 3.09
CA THR A 376 9.08 -31.12 4.21
C THR A 376 9.96 -32.26 3.71
N LYS A 377 9.57 -32.94 2.62
CA LYS A 377 10.40 -33.98 2.01
C LYS A 377 11.76 -33.44 1.55
N TRP A 378 11.77 -32.30 0.86
CA TRP A 378 13.03 -31.70 0.40
C TRP A 378 13.93 -31.28 1.56
N LEU A 379 13.36 -30.71 2.63
CA LEU A 379 14.11 -30.33 3.83
C LEU A 379 14.78 -31.56 4.47
N ARG A 380 14.05 -32.68 4.58
CA ARG A 380 14.61 -33.94 5.11
C ARG A 380 15.81 -34.41 4.31
N GLU A 381 15.70 -34.40 2.99
CA GLU A 381 16.81 -34.77 2.10
C GLU A 381 18.03 -33.84 2.21
N GLN A 382 17.88 -32.60 2.69
CA GLN A 382 19.03 -31.72 2.97
C GLN A 382 19.60 -31.91 4.38
N ILE A 383 18.76 -32.21 5.37
CA ILE A 383 19.19 -32.40 6.77
C ILE A 383 19.98 -33.71 6.92
N ASP A 384 19.63 -34.73 6.14
CA ASP A 384 20.28 -36.04 6.19
C ASP A 384 21.63 -36.10 5.42
N LYS A 385 22.01 -35.01 4.73
CA LYS A 385 23.32 -34.87 4.06
C LYS A 385 24.34 -34.21 4.98
#